data_AF-A0A377LYH5-F1
#
_entry.id   AF-A0A377LYH5-F1
#
_cell.length_a   1.000
_cell.length_b   1.000
_cell.length_c   1.000
_cell.angle_alpha   90.00
_cell.angle_beta   90.00
_cell.angle_gamma   90.00
#
_symmetry.space_group_name_H-M   'P 1'
#
loop_
_entity.id
_entity.type
_entity.pdbx_description
1 polymer ?
#
loop_
_entity_poly.entity_id
_entity_poly.type
_entity_poly.pdbx_seq_one_letter_code
_entity_poly.pdbx_strand_id
1 'polypeptide(L)'
;MLTMLRSSDVLARLGGDEFGLLLPDCNIESARYIAGRLVHTINDYHFMWEGRLHRIGASAGITLIDENNHQASEVMSQADIACYASKNNGRGVVTVYEPQQERAHSARSMMSLDEQWHMIKDNHLMMIARSVASPRIPESCNFWLISLRLWTSQGEVLEEHAFRSGLAEPELLHALDRRIFSEFFRAYAAPVAKKGLGVALPLSAAV
;
A
#
# COMPACT_ATOMS: atom_id res chain seq x y z
N MET A 1 -4.01 24.74 -3.69
CA MET A 1 -4.80 23.64 -3.11
C MET A 1 -5.78 24.12 -2.05
N LEU A 2 -5.34 24.80 -0.98
CA LEU A 2 -6.25 25.31 0.05
C LEU A 2 -7.35 26.25 -0.47
N THR A 3 -7.08 26.97 -1.56
CA THR A 3 -8.06 27.82 -2.26
C THR A 3 -9.21 27.05 -2.94
N MET A 4 -9.12 25.72 -3.03
CA MET A 4 -10.18 24.86 -3.59
C MET A 4 -11.10 24.26 -2.51
N LEU A 5 -10.79 24.51 -1.23
CA LEU A 5 -11.54 24.00 -0.10
C LEU A 5 -12.31 25.13 0.60
N ARG A 6 -13.46 24.78 1.17
CA ARG A 6 -14.22 25.68 2.04
C ARG A 6 -13.52 25.81 3.39
N SER A 7 -13.84 26.84 4.14
CA SER A 7 -13.31 27.02 5.50
C SER A 7 -13.73 25.92 6.47
N SER A 8 -14.83 25.21 6.17
CA SER A 8 -15.33 24.07 6.93
C SER A 8 -14.62 22.74 6.61
N ASP A 9 -13.97 22.65 5.45
CA ASP A 9 -13.38 21.41 4.98
C ASP A 9 -12.06 21.16 5.72
N VAL A 10 -11.81 19.92 6.11
CA VAL A 10 -10.60 19.54 6.86
C VAL A 10 -9.72 18.66 5.99
N LEU A 11 -8.52 19.15 5.68
CA LEU A 11 -7.48 18.39 4.99
C LEU A 11 -6.38 18.03 5.99
N ALA A 12 -6.05 16.75 6.09
CA ALA A 12 -4.98 16.23 6.93
C ALA A 12 -4.04 15.32 6.14
N ARG A 13 -2.77 15.29 6.54
CA ARG A 13 -1.82 14.26 6.10
C ARG A 13 -1.87 13.13 7.12
N LEU A 14 -2.19 11.92 6.67
CA LEU A 14 -2.34 10.75 7.55
C LEU A 14 -0.97 10.12 7.85
N GLY A 15 -0.08 10.14 6.85
CA GLY A 15 1.28 9.59 6.92
C GLY A 15 1.81 9.37 5.51
N GLY A 16 3.14 9.32 5.33
CA GLY A 16 3.71 9.05 4.00
C GLY A 16 3.20 10.00 2.91
N ASP A 17 2.68 9.44 1.82
CA ASP A 17 2.02 10.14 0.70
C ASP A 17 0.48 10.17 0.82
N GLU A 18 -0.08 9.81 1.97
CA GLU A 18 -1.52 9.69 2.20
C GLU A 18 -2.13 10.93 2.86
N PHE A 19 -3.29 11.34 2.33
CA PHE A 19 -4.04 12.50 2.77
C PHE A 19 -5.51 12.13 2.98
N GLY A 20 -6.11 12.66 4.05
CA GLY A 20 -7.54 12.55 4.34
C GLY A 20 -8.22 13.90 4.15
N LEU A 21 -9.39 13.90 3.51
CA LEU A 21 -10.24 15.08 3.31
C LEU A 21 -11.63 14.81 3.89
N LEU A 22 -12.02 15.60 4.89
CA LEU A 22 -13.36 15.60 5.46
C LEU A 22 -14.13 16.80 4.92
N LEU A 23 -15.32 16.54 4.37
CA LEU A 23 -16.20 17.53 3.76
C LEU A 23 -17.53 17.59 4.55
N PRO A 24 -17.65 18.45 5.58
CA PRO A 24 -18.90 18.58 6.33
C PRO A 24 -20.05 19.05 5.44
N ASP A 25 -21.27 18.59 5.75
CA ASP A 25 -22.51 18.99 5.07
C ASP A 25 -22.42 18.89 3.53
N CYS A 26 -21.79 17.82 3.06
CA CYS A 26 -21.48 17.60 1.65
C CYS A 26 -22.19 16.35 1.13
N ASN A 27 -22.93 16.49 0.03
CA ASN A 27 -23.51 15.35 -0.67
C ASN A 27 -22.49 14.66 -1.58
N ILE A 28 -22.80 13.43 -1.99
CA ILE A 28 -21.86 12.60 -2.75
C ILE A 28 -21.43 13.21 -4.09
N GLU A 29 -22.34 13.89 -4.79
CA GLU A 29 -22.05 14.52 -6.08
C GLU A 29 -21.07 15.70 -5.91
N SER A 30 -21.27 16.50 -4.85
CA SER A 30 -20.37 17.59 -4.49
C SER A 30 -19.02 17.06 -4.07
N ALA A 31 -18.97 16.00 -3.26
CA ALA A 31 -17.74 15.34 -2.85
C ALA A 31 -16.98 14.80 -4.06
N ARG A 32 -17.66 14.11 -4.99
CA ARG A 32 -17.08 13.61 -6.24
C ARG A 32 -16.52 14.74 -7.10
N TYR A 33 -17.23 15.86 -7.21
CA TYR A 33 -16.76 17.03 -7.95
C TYR A 33 -15.50 17.65 -7.32
N ILE A 34 -15.51 17.88 -5.99
CA ILE A 34 -14.37 18.47 -5.27
C ILE A 34 -13.14 17.56 -5.36
N ALA A 35 -13.30 16.27 -5.03
CA ALA A 35 -12.21 15.30 -5.09
C ALA A 35 -11.69 15.10 -6.52
N GLY A 36 -12.60 15.04 -7.52
CA GLY A 36 -12.23 14.91 -8.93
C GLY A 36 -11.39 16.09 -9.41
N ARG A 37 -11.76 17.31 -9.01
CA ARG A 37 -10.96 18.51 -9.30
C ARG A 37 -9.59 18.48 -8.63
N LEU A 38 -9.51 18.05 -7.37
CA LEU A 38 -8.23 17.93 -6.66
C LEU A 38 -7.32 16.91 -7.34
N VAL A 39 -7.82 15.71 -7.62
CA VAL A 39 -7.08 14.65 -8.31
C VAL A 39 -6.60 15.12 -9.69
N HIS A 40 -7.48 15.73 -10.49
CA HIS A 40 -7.10 16.27 -11.79
C HIS A 40 -6.02 17.35 -11.70
N THR A 41 -6.15 18.28 -10.75
CA THR A 41 -5.15 19.32 -10.51
C THR A 41 -3.80 18.74 -10.11
N ILE A 42 -3.78 17.66 -9.32
CA ILE A 42 -2.54 16.96 -8.94
C ILE A 42 -1.92 16.27 -10.15
N ASN A 43 -2.71 15.56 -10.94
CA ASN A 43 -2.24 14.83 -12.10
C ASN A 43 -1.66 15.76 -13.18
N ASP A 44 -2.20 16.97 -13.30
CA ASP A 44 -1.73 18.00 -14.24
C ASP A 44 -0.58 18.84 -13.68
N TYR A 45 -0.21 18.64 -12.41
CA TYR A 45 0.84 19.41 -11.78
C TYR A 45 2.23 18.95 -12.25
N HIS A 46 2.96 19.90 -12.84
CA HIS A 46 4.31 19.71 -13.33
C HIS A 46 5.30 20.07 -12.21
N PHE A 47 5.70 19.07 -11.43
CA PHE A 47 6.64 19.29 -10.33
C PHE A 47 8.07 19.40 -10.85
N MET A 48 8.64 20.61 -10.79
CA MET A 48 10.02 20.86 -11.16
C MET A 48 10.92 20.73 -9.93
N TRP A 49 11.88 19.82 -9.98
CA TRP A 49 12.88 19.63 -8.93
C TRP A 49 14.26 19.42 -9.57
N GLU A 50 15.26 20.19 -9.12
CA GLU A 50 16.64 20.14 -9.64
C GLU A 50 16.73 20.20 -11.18
N GLY A 51 15.90 21.06 -11.79
CA GLY A 51 15.85 21.25 -13.24
C GLY A 51 15.23 20.07 -14.02
N ARG A 52 14.69 19.06 -13.33
CA ARG A 52 13.97 17.94 -13.92
C ARG A 52 12.48 18.05 -13.65
N LEU A 53 11.72 17.66 -14.67
CA LEU A 53 10.27 17.57 -14.58
C LEU A 53 9.87 16.19 -14.03
N HIS A 54 9.16 16.20 -12.91
CA HIS A 54 8.56 15.02 -12.30
C HIS A 54 7.04 15.09 -12.44
N ARG A 55 6.45 13.97 -12.89
CA ARG A 55 5.01 13.78 -12.88
C ARG A 55 4.60 13.17 -11.56
N ILE A 56 3.67 13.82 -10.88
CA ILE A 56 3.00 13.27 -9.70
C ILE A 56 1.54 13.01 -10.05
N GLY A 57 0.89 12.14 -9.30
CA GLY A 57 -0.52 11.84 -9.48
C GLY A 57 -1.17 11.46 -8.17
N ALA A 58 -2.50 11.50 -8.15
CA ALA A 58 -3.30 11.09 -7.00
C ALA A 58 -4.47 10.22 -7.45
N SER A 59 -4.91 9.34 -6.57
CA SER A 59 -6.21 8.66 -6.65
C SER A 59 -6.94 8.93 -5.36
N ALA A 60 -8.27 8.96 -5.38
CA ALA A 60 -9.05 9.18 -4.17
C ALA A 60 -10.23 8.20 -4.06
N GLY A 61 -10.45 7.70 -2.85
CA GLY A 61 -11.67 7.00 -2.46
C GLY A 61 -12.57 7.94 -1.67
N ILE A 62 -13.89 7.82 -1.88
CA ILE A 62 -14.90 8.59 -1.15
C ILE A 62 -15.87 7.62 -0.47
N THR A 63 -16.18 7.87 0.80
CA THR A 63 -17.38 7.31 1.45
C THR A 63 -18.22 8.42 2.09
N LEU A 64 -19.52 8.17 2.27
CA LEU A 64 -20.44 9.08 2.94
C LEU A 64 -20.44 8.81 4.44
N ILE A 65 -20.47 9.87 5.24
CA ILE A 65 -20.65 9.78 6.69
C ILE A 65 -22.08 10.23 7.01
N ASP A 66 -22.86 9.36 7.62
CA ASP A 66 -24.25 9.63 8.00
C ASP A 66 -24.64 8.90 9.30
N GLU A 67 -25.92 8.97 9.68
CA GLU A 67 -26.42 8.33 10.90
C GLU A 67 -26.20 6.82 10.96
N ASN A 68 -26.12 6.15 9.80
CA ASN A 68 -25.90 4.71 9.69
C ASN A 68 -24.43 4.36 9.44
N ASN A 69 -23.60 5.32 9.02
CA ASN A 69 -22.17 5.15 8.73
C ASN A 69 -21.33 6.25 9.40
N HIS A 70 -21.09 6.12 10.70
CA HIS A 70 -20.41 7.14 11.52
C HIS A 70 -19.24 6.59 12.35
N GLN A 71 -18.99 5.28 12.31
CA GLN A 71 -17.84 4.70 13.00
C GLN A 71 -16.55 5.02 12.25
N ALA A 72 -15.63 5.72 12.91
CA ALA A 72 -14.42 6.23 12.27
C ALA A 72 -13.58 5.12 11.61
N SER A 73 -13.42 3.96 12.26
CA SER A 73 -12.69 2.82 11.70
C SER A 73 -13.33 2.26 10.42
N GLU A 74 -14.67 2.22 10.39
CA GLU A 74 -15.43 1.72 9.25
C GLU A 74 -15.35 2.71 8.08
N VAL A 75 -15.62 3.99 8.33
CA VAL A 75 -15.51 5.07 7.34
C VAL A 75 -14.11 5.13 6.72
N MET A 76 -13.07 5.02 7.55
CA MET A 76 -11.67 5.00 7.08
C MET A 76 -11.39 3.77 6.20
N SER A 77 -11.85 2.59 6.62
CA SER A 77 -11.71 1.36 5.83
C SER A 77 -12.40 1.50 4.47
N GLN A 78 -13.65 1.97 4.44
CA GLN A 78 -14.40 2.16 3.20
C GLN A 78 -13.73 3.17 2.24
N ALA A 79 -13.21 4.29 2.76
CA ALA A 79 -12.46 5.26 1.98
C ALA A 79 -11.20 4.64 1.37
N ASP A 80 -10.47 3.82 2.12
CA ASP A 80 -9.28 3.14 1.64
C ASP A 80 -9.60 2.09 0.56
N ILE A 81 -10.65 1.28 0.77
CA ILE A 81 -11.16 0.31 -0.21
C ILE A 81 -11.47 1.00 -1.55
N ALA A 82 -12.18 2.13 -1.51
CA ALA A 82 -12.51 2.90 -2.72
C ALA A 82 -11.26 3.56 -3.34
N CYS A 83 -10.28 3.97 -2.53
CA CYS A 83 -9.01 4.52 -3.02
C CYS A 83 -8.20 3.45 -3.74
N TYR A 84 -8.16 2.24 -3.17
CA TYR A 84 -7.53 1.08 -3.79
C TYR A 84 -8.22 0.68 -5.10
N ALA A 85 -9.55 0.67 -5.15
CA ALA A 85 -10.30 0.45 -6.39
C ALA A 85 -9.93 1.48 -7.47
N SER A 86 -9.77 2.76 -7.10
CA SER A 86 -9.29 3.81 -7.99
C SER A 86 -7.88 3.55 -8.52
N LYS A 87 -6.99 3.00 -7.67
CA LYS A 87 -5.62 2.64 -8.07
C LYS A 87 -5.59 1.47 -9.07
N ASN A 88 -6.56 0.55 -9.01
CA ASN A 88 -6.65 -0.58 -9.94
C ASN A 88 -7.37 -0.24 -11.25
N ASN A 89 -8.34 0.68 -11.22
CA ASN A 89 -9.10 1.10 -12.40
C ASN A 89 -8.40 2.19 -13.24
N GLY A 90 -7.06 2.15 -13.31
CA GLY A 90 -6.26 3.03 -14.18
C GLY A 90 -5.51 4.15 -13.47
N ARG A 91 -5.70 4.36 -12.15
CA ARG A 91 -5.11 5.46 -11.35
C ARG A 91 -5.55 6.84 -11.84
N GLY A 92 -5.32 7.88 -11.04
CA GLY A 92 -5.67 9.24 -11.45
C GLY A 92 -7.18 9.53 -11.45
N VAL A 93 -7.97 8.64 -10.84
CA VAL A 93 -9.44 8.70 -10.82
C VAL A 93 -9.95 8.73 -9.38
N VAL A 94 -11.23 9.08 -9.25
CA VAL A 94 -11.96 9.09 -7.99
C VAL A 94 -13.03 8.01 -8.03
N THR A 95 -13.07 7.17 -7.00
CA THR A 95 -14.09 6.12 -6.87
C THR A 95 -14.89 6.37 -5.60
N VAL A 96 -16.21 6.26 -5.71
CA VAL A 96 -17.10 6.25 -4.56
C VAL A 96 -17.22 4.81 -4.07
N TYR A 97 -17.12 4.64 -2.77
CA TYR A 97 -17.33 3.38 -2.10
C TYR A 97 -18.73 2.85 -2.38
N GLU A 98 -18.80 1.60 -2.81
CA GLU A 98 -20.04 0.85 -2.93
C GLU A 98 -19.89 -0.44 -2.12
N PRO A 99 -20.92 -0.92 -1.40
CA PRO A 99 -20.84 -2.19 -0.65
C PRO A 99 -20.46 -3.40 -1.52
N GLN A 100 -20.66 -3.32 -2.84
CA GLN A 100 -20.18 -4.34 -3.79
C GLN A 100 -18.66 -4.29 -3.99
N GLN A 101 -18.04 -3.12 -3.88
CA GLN A 101 -16.58 -2.97 -3.83
C GLN A 101 -16.03 -3.53 -2.53
N GLU A 102 -16.76 -3.39 -1.41
CA GLU A 102 -16.47 -4.17 -0.21
C GLU A 102 -16.51 -5.65 -0.54
N ARG A 103 -17.57 -6.19 -1.16
CA ARG A 103 -17.57 -7.61 -1.54
C ARG A 103 -16.50 -8.00 -2.55
N ALA A 104 -16.00 -7.11 -3.40
CA ALA A 104 -14.92 -7.42 -4.34
C ALA A 104 -13.53 -7.32 -3.67
N HIS A 105 -13.36 -6.34 -2.78
CA HIS A 105 -12.16 -6.15 -1.98
C HIS A 105 -12.08 -7.19 -0.88
N SER A 106 -13.19 -7.46 -0.18
CA SER A 106 -13.48 -8.61 0.67
C SER A 106 -13.64 -9.91 -0.10
N ALA A 107 -13.85 -9.99 -1.41
CA ALA A 107 -13.67 -11.29 -2.12
C ALA A 107 -12.19 -11.55 -2.40
N ARG A 108 -11.38 -10.48 -2.53
CA ARG A 108 -9.91 -10.54 -2.52
C ARG A 108 -9.32 -10.58 -1.09
N SER A 109 -10.10 -10.22 -0.06
CA SER A 109 -9.70 -10.12 1.36
C SER A 109 -10.49 -11.03 2.32
N MET A 110 -11.46 -11.83 1.85
CA MET A 110 -12.07 -12.99 2.54
C MET A 110 -11.32 -14.24 2.12
N MET A 111 -10.02 -14.10 2.00
CA MET A 111 -9.15 -15.23 2.16
C MET A 111 -9.31 -15.69 3.60
N SER A 112 -9.80 -16.90 3.79
CA SER A 112 -9.96 -17.44 5.15
C SER A 112 -8.63 -17.37 5.90
N LEU A 113 -8.66 -17.34 7.22
CA LEU A 113 -7.43 -17.44 8.02
C LEU A 113 -6.61 -18.67 7.61
N ASP A 114 -7.27 -19.78 7.30
CA ASP A 114 -6.62 -20.99 6.79
C ASP A 114 -5.91 -20.77 5.46
N GLU A 115 -6.52 -20.03 4.53
CA GLU A 115 -5.90 -19.70 3.26
C GLU A 115 -4.72 -18.74 3.46
N GLN A 116 -4.85 -17.72 4.32
CA GLN A 116 -3.72 -16.84 4.70
C GLN A 116 -2.54 -17.65 5.24
N TRP A 117 -2.81 -18.60 6.15
CA TRP A 117 -1.81 -19.53 6.67
C TRP A 117 -1.20 -20.43 5.60
N HIS A 118 -2.02 -20.97 4.69
CA HIS A 118 -1.57 -21.80 3.59
C HIS A 118 -0.63 -21.04 2.66
N MET A 119 -0.98 -19.81 2.29
CA MET A 119 -0.10 -18.99 1.46
C MET A 119 1.21 -18.67 2.17
N ILE A 120 1.16 -18.37 3.47
CA ILE A 120 2.37 -18.14 4.25
C ILE A 120 3.20 -19.40 4.36
N LYS A 121 2.65 -20.62 4.43
CA LYS A 121 3.46 -21.83 4.63
C LYS A 121 3.93 -22.47 3.33
N ASP A 122 3.04 -22.54 2.35
CA ASP A 122 3.14 -23.49 1.24
C ASP A 122 3.29 -22.80 -0.12
N ASN A 123 2.74 -21.59 -0.29
CA ASN A 123 2.84 -20.89 -1.58
C ASN A 123 4.26 -20.42 -1.88
N HIS A 124 4.53 -20.19 -3.15
CA HIS A 124 5.84 -19.71 -3.58
C HIS A 124 6.15 -18.32 -2.97
N LEU A 125 7.39 -18.17 -2.51
CA LEU A 125 7.96 -16.93 -2.03
C LEU A 125 9.28 -16.74 -2.77
N MET A 126 9.46 -15.54 -3.34
CA MET A 126 10.68 -15.19 -4.06
C MET A 126 11.35 -13.98 -3.38
N MET A 127 12.64 -14.14 -3.10
CA MET A 127 13.51 -13.10 -2.55
C MET A 127 14.27 -12.41 -3.68
N ILE A 128 14.02 -11.12 -3.87
CA ILE A 128 14.71 -10.28 -4.85
C ILE A 128 15.76 -9.46 -4.11
N ALA A 129 17.03 -9.63 -4.48
CA ALA A 129 18.14 -8.85 -3.94
C ALA A 129 18.44 -7.63 -4.82
N ARG A 130 18.44 -6.44 -4.21
CA ARG A 130 18.84 -5.18 -4.86
C ARG A 130 20.11 -4.66 -4.23
N SER A 131 21.13 -4.37 -5.05
CA SER A 131 22.38 -3.82 -4.56
C SER A 131 22.19 -2.40 -4.05
N VAL A 132 22.89 -2.09 -2.97
CA VAL A 132 22.97 -0.75 -2.42
C VAL A 132 24.43 -0.35 -2.40
N ALA A 133 24.72 0.76 -3.07
CA ALA A 133 26.02 1.39 -3.04
C ALA A 133 25.98 2.62 -2.13
N SER A 134 27.11 2.88 -1.48
CA SER A 134 27.29 4.16 -0.78
C SER A 134 27.33 5.29 -1.80
N PRO A 135 26.64 6.41 -1.59
CA PRO A 135 26.78 7.58 -2.45
C PRO A 135 28.22 8.09 -2.54
N ARG A 136 29.05 7.81 -1.53
CA ARG A 136 30.48 8.16 -1.52
C ARG A 136 31.33 7.23 -2.38
N ILE A 137 30.88 5.99 -2.60
CA ILE A 137 31.60 4.96 -3.37
C ILE A 137 30.59 4.15 -4.21
N PRO A 138 30.04 4.73 -5.30
CA PRO A 138 28.91 4.16 -6.04
C PRO A 138 29.19 2.82 -6.72
N GLU A 139 30.48 2.51 -6.97
CA GLU A 139 30.91 1.28 -7.63
C GLU A 139 31.03 0.09 -6.64
N SER A 140 30.97 0.35 -5.34
CA SER A 140 31.10 -0.67 -4.30
C SER A 140 29.73 -1.12 -3.78
N CYS A 141 29.27 -2.28 -4.25
CA CYS A 141 28.00 -2.90 -3.87
C CYS A 141 28.19 -4.09 -2.92
N ASN A 142 28.53 -3.82 -1.65
CA ASN A 142 28.72 -4.87 -0.63
C ASN A 142 27.50 -5.06 0.28
N PHE A 143 26.44 -4.28 0.08
CA PHE A 143 25.21 -4.35 0.84
C PHE A 143 24.01 -4.55 -0.08
N TRP A 144 23.06 -5.39 0.33
CA TRP A 144 21.91 -5.76 -0.49
C TRP A 144 20.60 -5.68 0.31
N LEU A 145 19.60 -5.06 -0.27
CA LEU A 145 18.24 -5.06 0.26
C LEU A 145 17.46 -6.21 -0.35
N ILE A 146 16.89 -7.06 0.50
CA ILE A 146 15.97 -8.11 0.08
C ILE A 146 14.55 -7.54 0.06
N SER A 147 13.81 -7.81 -1.01
CA SER A 147 12.38 -7.55 -1.12
C SER A 147 11.65 -8.78 -1.60
N LEU A 148 10.37 -8.89 -1.27
CA LEU A 148 9.62 -10.13 -1.49
C LEU A 148 8.61 -10.02 -2.64
N ARG A 149 8.40 -11.15 -3.30
CA ARG A 149 7.21 -11.45 -4.10
C ARG A 149 6.57 -12.68 -3.51
N LEU A 150 5.26 -12.61 -3.30
CA LEU A 150 4.48 -13.70 -2.74
C LEU A 150 3.39 -14.09 -3.72
N TRP A 151 3.04 -15.37 -3.76
CA TRP A 151 1.99 -15.85 -4.65
C TRP A 151 0.71 -16.10 -3.88
N THR A 152 -0.41 -15.73 -4.47
CA THR A 152 -1.73 -16.16 -4.01
C THR A 152 -1.96 -17.62 -4.34
N SER A 153 -2.94 -18.26 -3.69
CA SER A 153 -3.38 -19.63 -4.03
C SER A 153 -3.83 -19.77 -5.49
N GLN A 154 -4.22 -18.65 -6.10
CA GLN A 154 -4.67 -18.55 -7.48
C GLN A 154 -3.52 -18.30 -8.47
N GLY A 155 -2.28 -18.17 -7.97
CA GLY A 155 -1.08 -17.93 -8.78
C GLY A 155 -0.82 -16.47 -9.14
N GLU A 156 -1.59 -15.52 -8.59
CA GLU A 156 -1.30 -14.09 -8.76
C GLU A 156 -0.09 -13.67 -7.91
N VAL A 157 0.72 -12.75 -8.42
CA VAL A 157 1.89 -12.24 -7.71
C VAL A 157 1.53 -10.98 -6.93
N LEU A 158 1.83 -10.99 -5.64
CA LEU A 158 1.67 -9.87 -4.72
C LEU A 158 3.03 -9.27 -4.33
N GLU A 159 3.05 -7.95 -4.24
CA GLU A 159 4.10 -7.19 -3.58
C GLU A 159 4.04 -7.41 -2.06
N GLU A 160 5.19 -7.33 -1.39
CA GLU A 160 5.28 -7.53 0.06
C GLU A 160 4.31 -6.65 0.86
N HIS A 161 4.26 -5.35 0.56
CA HIS A 161 3.41 -4.42 1.30
C HIS A 161 1.92 -4.77 1.18
N ALA A 162 1.46 -5.05 -0.04
CA ALA A 162 0.07 -5.45 -0.31
C ALA A 162 -0.29 -6.78 0.36
N PHE A 163 0.66 -7.72 0.42
CA PHE A 163 0.47 -8.97 1.12
C PHE A 163 0.32 -8.75 2.63
N ARG A 164 1.25 -7.98 3.24
CA ARG A 164 1.24 -7.71 4.69
C ARG A 164 0.01 -6.92 5.13
N SER A 165 -0.43 -5.95 4.34
CA SER A 165 -1.65 -5.17 4.64
C SER A 165 -2.93 -6.01 4.58
N GLY A 166 -2.91 -7.11 3.81
CA GLY A 166 -4.03 -8.04 3.70
C GLY A 166 -4.09 -9.11 4.79
N LEU A 167 -3.12 -9.17 5.72
CA LEU A 167 -3.13 -10.14 6.80
C LEU A 167 -4.02 -9.67 7.94
N ALA A 168 -4.95 -10.54 8.36
CA ALA A 168 -5.97 -10.20 9.34
C ALA A 168 -5.44 -10.10 10.78
N GLU A 169 -4.40 -10.87 11.10
CA GLU A 169 -3.93 -11.04 12.47
C GLU A 169 -2.41 -10.80 12.61
N PRO A 170 -1.95 -10.24 13.74
CA PRO A 170 -0.53 -10.08 14.02
C PRO A 170 0.27 -11.39 13.99
N GLU A 171 -0.35 -12.52 14.33
CA GLU A 171 0.32 -13.83 14.33
C GLU A 171 0.77 -14.26 12.92
N LEU A 172 0.00 -13.89 11.90
CA LEU A 172 0.33 -14.15 10.50
C LEU A 172 1.55 -13.32 10.04
N LEU A 173 1.67 -12.07 10.51
CA LEU A 173 2.86 -11.24 10.25
C LEU A 173 4.13 -11.90 10.83
N HIS A 174 4.04 -12.40 12.06
CA HIS A 174 5.15 -13.11 12.72
C HIS A 174 5.48 -14.43 12.02
N ALA A 175 4.47 -15.16 11.55
CA ALA A 175 4.66 -16.40 10.81
C ALA A 175 5.38 -16.17 9.48
N LEU A 176 4.98 -15.13 8.74
CA LEU A 176 5.64 -14.71 7.52
C LEU A 176 7.11 -14.35 7.77
N ASP A 177 7.39 -13.55 8.80
CA ASP A 177 8.75 -13.17 9.18
C ASP A 177 9.62 -14.39 9.55
N ARG A 178 9.07 -15.33 10.31
CA ARG A 178 9.76 -16.60 10.63
C ARG A 178 10.05 -17.42 9.38
N ARG A 179 9.13 -17.47 8.42
CA ARG A 179 9.37 -18.17 7.15
C ARG A 179 10.48 -17.49 6.35
N ILE A 180 10.43 -16.17 6.20
CA ILE A 180 11.46 -15.39 5.50
C ILE A 180 12.83 -15.68 6.10
N PHE A 181 12.93 -15.63 7.43
CA PHE A 181 14.16 -15.93 8.15
C PHE A 181 14.63 -17.37 7.90
N SER A 182 13.73 -18.34 8.08
CA SER A 182 14.04 -19.77 7.88
C SER A 182 14.52 -20.07 6.46
N GLU A 183 13.80 -19.60 5.44
CA GLU A 183 14.19 -19.81 4.04
C GLU A 183 15.52 -19.14 3.71
N PHE A 184 15.74 -17.91 4.19
CA PHE A 184 16.99 -17.20 3.96
C PHE A 184 18.18 -17.93 4.58
N PHE A 185 18.08 -18.28 5.86
CA PHE A 185 19.19 -18.93 6.56
C PHE A 185 19.45 -20.35 6.06
N ARG A 186 18.41 -21.06 5.61
CA ARG A 186 18.53 -22.40 5.04
C ARG A 186 19.16 -22.39 3.65
N ALA A 187 18.73 -21.50 2.76
CA ALA A 187 19.10 -21.56 1.34
C ALA A 187 20.22 -20.58 0.95
N TYR A 188 20.30 -19.41 1.59
CA TYR A 188 21.10 -18.29 1.09
C TYR A 188 22.20 -17.81 2.04
N ALA A 189 22.07 -18.01 3.36
CA ALA A 189 23.04 -17.46 4.32
C ALA A 189 24.48 -17.94 4.11
N ALA A 190 24.71 -19.23 3.87
CA ALA A 190 26.07 -19.74 3.68
C ALA A 190 26.76 -19.17 2.41
N PRO A 191 26.12 -19.18 1.22
CA PRO A 191 26.66 -18.50 0.04
C PRO A 191 26.89 -16.99 0.23
N VAL A 192 25.96 -16.29 0.89
CA VAL A 192 26.05 -14.84 1.17
C VAL A 192 27.24 -14.53 2.09
N ALA A 193 27.36 -15.28 3.19
CA ALA A 193 28.46 -15.14 4.14
C ALA A 193 29.82 -15.43 3.49
N LYS A 194 29.92 -16.47 2.66
CA LYS A 194 31.16 -16.80 1.93
C LYS A 194 31.62 -15.68 1.00
N LYS A 195 30.67 -14.92 0.43
CA LYS A 195 30.97 -13.76 -0.43
C LYS A 195 31.23 -12.48 0.37
N GLY A 196 31.09 -12.49 1.70
CA GLY A 196 31.24 -11.31 2.54
C GLY A 196 30.19 -10.23 2.29
N LEU A 197 29.00 -10.60 1.80
CA LEU A 197 27.93 -9.66 1.48
C LEU A 197 27.09 -9.36 2.72
N GLY A 198 26.84 -8.07 2.97
CA GLY A 198 25.83 -7.62 3.91
C GLY A 198 24.44 -7.68 3.26
N VAL A 199 23.44 -8.14 4.00
CA VAL A 199 22.04 -8.16 3.56
C VAL A 199 21.14 -7.53 4.61
N ALA A 200 20.07 -6.88 4.16
CA ALA A 200 18.94 -6.48 5.00
C ALA A 200 17.69 -7.26 4.58
N LEU A 201 17.08 -7.93 5.55
CA LEU A 201 15.82 -8.63 5.40
C LEU A 201 14.68 -7.75 5.91
N PRO A 202 13.55 -7.66 5.19
CA PRO A 202 12.40 -6.92 5.65
C PRO A 202 11.64 -7.77 6.68
N LEU A 203 11.43 -7.21 7.86
CA LEU A 203 10.65 -7.81 8.94
C LEU A 203 9.52 -6.84 9.33
N SER A 204 8.44 -7.39 9.86
CA SER A 204 7.37 -6.56 10.44
C SER A 204 7.87 -5.83 11.69
N ALA A 205 7.24 -4.70 12.00
CA ALA A 205 7.49 -4.00 13.25
C ALA A 205 6.99 -4.88 14.42
N ALA A 206 7.73 -4.89 15.53
CA ALA A 206 7.25 -5.52 16.75
C ALA A 206 5.97 -4.81 17.19
N VAL A 207 4.86 -5.56 17.25
CA VAL A 207 3.56 -5.10 17.77
C VAL A 207 3.56 -5.18 19.28
#